data_AF-A0A2J4QBU0-F1
#
_entry.id   AF-A0A2J4QBU0-F1
#
_cell.length_a   1.000
_cell.length_b   1.000
_cell.length_c   1.000
_cell.angle_alpha   90.00
_cell.angle_beta   90.00
_cell.angle_gamma   90.00
#
_symmetry.space_group_name_H-M   'P 1'
#
loop_
_entity.id
_entity.type
_entity.pdbx_description
1 polymer ?
#
loop_
_entity_poly.entity_id
_entity_poly.type
_entity_poly.pdbx_seq_one_letter_code
_entity_poly.pdbx_strand_id
1 'polypeptide(L)'
;MTYHITLTDPMNGTRDREPITFILPEKLQEPLWWAITDEDARILCQRLEQESSASRTAFIATVSFSGTLKMRLDRPLTAAEVSEIAGIHRLPGREKDCFVRLNTGCFDLEMCRGTAQGVGASKWGLRHFRALQDNVELLPSGNNAIGGFYGPFFTPENGLINPPEHTLVDIEILEEGPVYHHYRMRGAIPDGLLPELRGKRFSIDWKFSWNTPWFQRRYCVDDFSTVINGRSVTNKITVGDEFESGPGKLLFDRFAAYGGTRYRAGDPYAEELVAMVANTVTTSENQSPKFTEFREQLADMASAHWDLYWRMFCRWENVLDEAEIRERLSQVRTRAHRRADLTEREWLLTDSPVDVSAVADETIFPGPASKTVEYDSASGRAMIWWTSRPSGAFQIVQRRQSGWVNWGSNGENECPELPVGVDIKTACGRFAENWMQVADRLETPPVVAVSQGEKP
;
A
#
# COMPACT_ATOMS: atom_id res chain seq x y z
N MET A 1 31.15 25.74 12.74
CA MET A 1 31.77 25.06 11.59
C MET A 1 30.73 25.05 10.49
N THR A 2 31.14 24.93 9.23
CA THR A 2 30.20 25.10 8.12
C THR A 2 30.18 23.84 7.28
N TYR A 3 29.01 23.22 7.13
CA TYR A 3 28.85 21.99 6.36
C TYR A 3 28.26 22.29 5.00
N HIS A 4 28.89 21.76 3.96
CA HIS A 4 28.40 21.80 2.60
C HIS A 4 27.81 20.43 2.24
N ILE A 5 26.61 20.45 1.67
CA ILE A 5 25.86 19.29 1.22
C ILE A 5 25.74 19.41 -0.30
N THR A 6 26.24 18.41 -1.00
CA THR A 6 26.13 18.31 -2.46
C THR A 6 25.22 17.14 -2.80
N LEU A 7 24.15 17.42 -3.54
CA LEU A 7 23.23 16.44 -4.09
C LEU A 7 23.52 16.27 -5.57
N THR A 8 23.64 15.03 -6.05
CA THR A 8 23.81 14.73 -7.47
C THR A 8 22.75 13.71 -7.88
N ASP A 9 21.94 14.05 -8.88
CA ASP A 9 21.01 13.09 -9.47
C ASP A 9 21.78 12.22 -10.47
N PRO A 10 21.83 10.89 -10.28
CA PRO A 10 22.40 9.99 -11.28
C PRO A 10 21.53 9.89 -12.54
N MET A 11 20.30 10.42 -12.53
CA MET A 11 19.39 10.39 -13.65
C MET A 11 19.26 11.76 -14.34
N ASN A 12 18.87 11.74 -15.61
CA ASN A 12 18.57 12.96 -16.36
C ASN A 12 17.20 13.55 -15.96
N GLY A 13 17.12 14.88 -15.98
CA GLY A 13 15.88 15.64 -15.73
C GLY A 13 15.84 16.28 -14.35
N THR A 14 14.64 16.73 -13.96
CA THR A 14 14.42 17.46 -12.71
C THR A 14 13.78 16.55 -11.67
N ARG A 15 14.36 16.52 -10.46
CA ARG A 15 13.70 16.03 -9.25
C ARG A 15 12.76 17.10 -8.75
N ASP A 16 11.54 16.71 -8.42
CA ASP A 16 10.56 17.62 -7.86
C ASP A 16 10.20 17.21 -6.43
N ARG A 17 10.51 18.10 -5.48
CA ARG A 17 10.23 17.97 -4.05
C ARG A 17 10.67 16.62 -3.48
N GLU A 18 11.86 16.18 -3.90
CA GLU A 18 12.47 14.93 -3.49
C GLU A 18 12.92 15.04 -2.02
N PRO A 19 12.50 14.13 -1.14
CA PRO A 19 13.01 14.05 0.21
C PRO A 19 14.44 13.53 0.19
N ILE A 20 15.37 14.28 0.79
CA ILE A 20 16.78 13.92 0.89
C ILE A 20 17.19 13.92 2.36
N THR A 21 17.91 12.87 2.77
CA THR A 21 18.49 12.75 4.11
C THR A 21 20.01 12.94 4.04
N PHE A 22 20.57 13.71 4.97
CA PHE A 22 22.01 13.87 5.13
C PHE A 22 22.41 13.79 6.61
N ILE A 23 23.64 13.36 6.87
CA ILE A 23 24.15 13.14 8.23
C ILE A 23 25.42 13.96 8.44
N LEU A 24 25.46 14.71 9.53
CA LEU A 24 26.62 15.48 9.97
C LEU A 24 27.36 14.74 11.09
N PRO A 25 28.70 14.80 11.13
CA PRO A 25 29.52 14.13 12.15
C PRO A 25 29.62 14.92 13.46
N GLU A 26 28.56 15.61 13.86
CA GLU A 26 28.47 16.33 15.14
C GLU A 26 27.03 16.28 15.67
N LYS A 27 26.86 16.64 16.95
CA LYS A 27 25.54 16.73 17.57
C LYS A 27 25.01 18.17 17.51
N LEU A 28 23.96 18.38 16.72
CA LEU A 28 23.13 19.58 16.73
C LEU A 28 21.82 19.28 17.48
N GLN A 29 21.34 20.25 18.26
CA GLN A 29 20.20 20.03 19.16
C GLN A 29 18.88 20.54 18.58
N GLU A 30 18.94 21.66 17.87
CA GLU A 30 17.78 22.39 17.41
C GLU A 30 17.03 21.56 16.35
N PRO A 31 15.69 21.49 16.43
CA PRO A 31 14.90 20.58 15.61
C PRO A 31 14.80 21.02 14.14
N LEU A 32 14.93 22.33 13.88
CA LEU A 32 14.74 22.91 12.56
C LEU A 32 15.89 23.84 12.22
N TRP A 33 16.40 23.70 11.00
CA TRP A 33 17.53 24.47 10.49
C TRP A 33 17.24 25.00 9.09
N TRP A 34 17.84 26.14 8.77
CA TRP A 34 17.97 26.61 7.40
C TRP A 34 19.25 26.05 6.79
N ALA A 35 19.12 25.46 5.61
CA ALA A 35 20.19 25.38 4.64
C ALA A 35 20.01 26.48 3.59
N ILE A 36 21.11 26.94 3.00
CA ILE A 36 21.12 27.98 1.96
C ILE A 36 21.82 27.43 0.72
N THR A 37 21.22 27.60 -0.46
CA THR A 37 21.83 27.21 -1.73
C THR A 37 22.86 28.24 -2.21
N ASP A 38 23.61 27.92 -3.26
CA ASP A 38 24.51 28.90 -3.91
C ASP A 38 23.76 30.12 -4.51
N GLU A 39 22.44 30.02 -4.66
CA GLU A 39 21.54 31.10 -5.13
C GLU A 39 20.82 31.82 -3.98
N ASP A 40 21.30 31.66 -2.74
CA ASP A 40 20.73 32.23 -1.51
C ASP A 40 19.28 31.78 -1.19
N ALA A 41 18.81 30.71 -1.83
CA ALA A 41 17.50 30.13 -1.53
C ALA A 41 17.55 29.33 -0.23
N ARG A 42 16.53 29.52 0.63
CA ARG A 42 16.43 28.83 1.92
C ARG A 42 15.71 27.49 1.77
N ILE A 43 16.29 26.45 2.38
CA ILE A 43 15.75 25.09 2.44
C ILE A 43 15.53 24.71 3.91
N LEU A 44 14.29 24.36 4.25
CA LEU A 44 13.95 23.90 5.59
C LEU A 44 14.47 22.48 5.80
N CYS A 45 15.28 22.30 6.84
CA CYS A 45 15.82 21.01 7.26
C CYS A 45 15.22 20.64 8.62
N GLN A 46 14.64 19.44 8.71
CA GLN A 46 14.15 18.87 9.96
C GLN A 46 15.15 17.86 10.49
N ARG A 47 15.55 18.01 11.77
CA ARG A 47 16.37 17.02 12.46
C ARG A 47 15.57 15.75 12.70
N LEU A 48 16.19 14.59 12.43
CA LEU A 48 15.61 13.27 12.67
C LEU A 48 16.12 12.73 14.01
N GLU A 49 15.25 12.49 14.97
CA GLU A 49 15.63 11.97 16.29
C GLU A 49 16.14 10.52 16.22
N GLN A 50 15.43 9.65 15.50
CA GLN A 50 15.69 8.22 15.40
C GLN A 50 17.00 7.90 14.68
N GLU A 51 17.46 8.79 13.79
CA GLU A 51 18.67 8.61 13.00
C GLU A 51 19.89 9.35 13.59
N SER A 52 19.65 10.29 14.50
CA SER A 52 20.68 11.05 15.22
C SER A 52 21.25 10.26 16.41
N SER A 53 22.45 10.65 16.86
CA SER A 53 23.08 10.08 18.06
C SER A 53 23.87 11.14 18.83
N ALA A 54 24.62 10.73 19.86
CA ALA A 54 25.53 11.62 20.58
C ALA A 54 26.68 12.17 19.71
N SER A 55 27.00 11.53 18.58
CA SER A 55 28.14 11.87 17.73
C SER A 55 27.77 12.23 16.29
N ARG A 56 26.48 12.23 15.95
CA ARG A 56 26.00 12.57 14.60
C ARG A 56 24.60 13.15 14.64
N THR A 57 24.26 13.96 13.65
CA THR A 57 22.91 14.47 13.47
C THR A 57 22.43 14.23 12.05
N ALA A 58 21.28 13.57 11.93
CA ALA A 58 20.59 13.36 10.67
C ALA A 58 19.55 14.47 10.44
N PHE A 59 19.47 14.94 9.20
CA PHE A 59 18.47 15.89 8.75
C PHE A 59 17.77 15.37 7.51
N ILE A 60 16.49 15.75 7.35
CA ILE A 60 15.73 15.59 6.12
C ILE A 60 15.28 16.95 5.58
N ALA A 61 15.30 17.10 4.26
CA ALA A 61 14.76 18.25 3.54
C ALA A 61 14.01 17.78 2.30
N THR A 62 13.09 18.60 1.76
CA THR A 62 12.46 18.35 0.46
C THR A 62 12.92 19.38 -0.56
N VAL A 63 13.52 18.91 -1.67
CA VAL A 63 14.21 19.77 -2.63
C VAL A 63 13.79 19.49 -4.08
N SER A 64 13.74 20.54 -4.89
CA SER A 64 13.60 20.39 -6.35
C SER A 64 14.90 20.85 -7.01
N PHE A 65 15.49 20.03 -7.89
CA PHE A 65 16.76 20.34 -8.53
C PHE A 65 16.98 19.53 -9.82
N SER A 66 17.91 19.98 -10.66
CA SER A 66 18.34 19.28 -11.88
C SER A 66 19.86 19.13 -11.86
N GLY A 67 20.35 17.92 -12.13
CA GLY A 67 21.78 17.60 -12.08
C GLY A 67 22.35 17.67 -10.66
N THR A 68 22.90 18.83 -10.28
CA THR A 68 23.58 19.01 -8.99
C THR A 68 22.98 20.17 -8.20
N LEU A 69 22.67 19.95 -6.93
CA LEU A 69 22.33 21.01 -5.97
C LEU A 69 23.41 21.09 -4.90
N LYS A 70 23.93 22.29 -4.67
CA LYS A 70 24.82 22.58 -3.54
C LYS A 70 24.09 23.45 -2.55
N MET A 71 24.21 23.09 -1.28
CA MET A 71 23.69 23.87 -0.18
C MET A 71 24.63 23.79 1.02
N ARG A 72 24.46 24.75 1.93
CA ARG A 72 25.25 24.87 3.14
C ARG A 72 24.30 24.95 4.32
N LEU A 73 24.51 24.11 5.34
CA LEU A 73 23.75 24.26 6.57
C LEU A 73 24.17 25.58 7.24
N ASP A 74 23.20 26.43 7.53
CA ASP A 74 23.46 27.80 7.97
C ASP A 74 23.25 27.98 9.46
N ARG A 75 21.98 27.97 9.90
CA ARG A 75 21.61 28.25 11.29
C ARG A 75 20.29 27.59 11.69
N PRO A 76 20.03 27.42 13.00
CA PRO A 76 18.71 27.04 13.46
C PRO A 76 17.67 28.12 13.15
N LEU A 77 16.41 27.72 13.03
CA LEU A 77 15.29 28.63 12.92
C LEU A 77 15.08 29.39 14.23
N THR A 78 14.68 30.65 14.13
CA THR A 78 14.20 31.44 15.27
C THR A 78 12.76 31.05 15.63
N ALA A 79 12.32 31.34 16.86
CA ALA A 79 10.96 31.03 17.29
C ALA A 79 9.87 31.68 16.41
N ALA A 80 10.12 32.89 15.92
CA ALA A 80 9.21 33.58 14.99
C ALA A 80 9.13 32.84 13.64
N GLU A 81 10.28 32.45 13.08
CA GLU A 81 10.31 31.67 11.82
C GLU A 81 9.59 30.33 11.96
N VAL A 82 9.75 29.63 13.10
CA VAL A 82 9.04 28.37 13.37
C VAL A 82 7.52 28.54 13.32
N SER A 83 6.98 29.68 13.75
CA SER A 83 5.52 29.92 13.69
C SER A 83 4.98 30.21 12.29
N GLU A 84 5.85 30.52 11.34
CA GLU A 84 5.50 30.93 9.97
C GLU A 84 5.81 29.87 8.91
N ILE A 85 6.49 28.77 9.28
CA ILE A 85 6.85 27.73 8.31
C ILE A 85 5.61 27.07 7.71
N ALA A 86 5.66 26.87 6.39
CA ALA A 86 4.79 25.92 5.72
C ALA A 86 5.34 24.50 5.91
N GLY A 87 4.45 23.54 6.13
CA GLY A 87 4.83 22.15 6.34
C GLY A 87 3.62 21.24 6.46
N ILE A 88 3.90 19.96 6.69
CA ILE A 88 2.89 18.96 6.99
C ILE A 88 2.11 19.43 8.22
N HIS A 89 0.78 19.42 8.13
CA HIS A 89 -0.07 19.75 9.26
C HIS A 89 -1.23 18.79 9.38
N ARG A 90 -1.70 18.63 10.63
CA ARG A 90 -2.82 17.76 10.96
C ARG A 90 -4.15 18.46 10.65
N LEU A 91 -5.09 17.69 10.13
CA LEU A 91 -6.47 18.09 9.89
C LEU A 91 -7.41 17.36 10.88
N PRO A 92 -8.64 17.86 11.09
CA PRO A 92 -9.66 17.10 11.81
C PRO A 92 -9.97 15.77 11.11
N GLY A 93 -9.98 14.69 11.88
CA GLY A 93 -10.34 13.36 11.40
C GLY A 93 -11.80 13.26 10.94
N ARG A 94 -12.05 12.39 9.96
CA ARG A 94 -13.36 12.05 9.41
C ARG A 94 -13.91 10.79 10.08
N GLU A 95 -13.08 9.75 10.20
CA GLU A 95 -13.44 8.51 10.86
C GLU A 95 -13.27 8.58 12.38
N LYS A 96 -14.07 7.78 13.10
CA LYS A 96 -14.02 7.73 14.57
C LYS A 96 -12.71 7.15 15.11
N ASP A 97 -12.09 6.25 14.35
CA ASP A 97 -10.83 5.59 14.65
C ASP A 97 -9.63 6.25 13.94
N CYS A 98 -9.82 7.47 13.41
CA CYS A 98 -8.75 8.28 12.85
C CYS A 98 -7.59 8.42 13.86
N PHE A 99 -6.41 7.99 13.43
CA PHE A 99 -5.18 8.28 14.15
C PHE A 99 -4.68 9.68 13.81
N VAL A 100 -4.53 9.94 12.50
CA VAL A 100 -4.10 11.24 12.00
C VAL A 100 -4.65 11.44 10.60
N ARG A 101 -5.08 12.67 10.33
CA ARG A 101 -5.32 13.15 8.97
C ARG A 101 -4.31 14.23 8.66
N LEU A 102 -3.61 14.12 7.54
CA LEU A 102 -2.51 14.99 7.15
C LEU A 102 -2.84 15.71 5.86
N ASN A 103 -2.51 17.01 5.84
CA ASN A 103 -2.20 17.71 4.61
C ASN A 103 -0.68 17.71 4.44
N THR A 104 -0.19 16.94 3.48
CA THR A 104 1.25 16.87 3.13
C THR A 104 1.64 17.90 2.07
N GLY A 105 0.69 18.72 1.62
CA GLY A 105 0.84 19.69 0.54
C GLY A 105 0.73 19.09 -0.87
N CYS A 106 0.92 17.77 -1.00
CA CYS A 106 0.50 17.00 -2.18
C CYS A 106 -0.75 16.15 -1.92
N PHE A 107 -0.95 15.71 -0.67
CA PHE A 107 -2.03 14.79 -0.29
C PHE A 107 -2.84 15.30 0.89
N ASP A 108 -4.16 15.11 0.84
CA ASP A 108 -5.03 15.00 2.01
C ASP A 108 -5.28 13.51 2.26
N LEU A 109 -4.72 12.97 3.32
CA LEU A 109 -4.81 11.55 3.65
C LEU A 109 -5.17 11.33 5.11
N GLU A 110 -5.96 10.29 5.39
CA GLU A 110 -6.37 9.90 6.74
C GLU A 110 -5.94 8.47 7.03
N MET A 111 -5.14 8.31 8.08
CA MET A 111 -4.71 7.02 8.60
C MET A 111 -5.55 6.62 9.81
N CYS A 112 -6.08 5.41 9.79
CA CYS A 112 -7.00 4.89 10.80
C CYS A 112 -6.45 3.64 11.49
N ARG A 113 -6.87 3.44 12.75
CA ARG A 113 -6.46 2.30 13.58
C ARG A 113 -7.26 1.02 13.30
N GLY A 114 -8.32 1.11 12.51
CA GLY A 114 -9.28 0.04 12.35
C GLY A 114 -10.18 -0.12 13.58
N THR A 115 -11.25 -0.89 13.43
CA THR A 115 -12.19 -1.17 14.53
C THR A 115 -12.34 -2.65 14.86
N ALA A 116 -11.69 -3.53 14.07
CA ALA A 116 -11.69 -4.98 14.25
C ALA A 116 -13.10 -5.62 14.27
N GLN A 117 -14.05 -5.12 13.48
CA GLN A 117 -15.43 -5.62 13.45
C GLN A 117 -15.70 -6.58 12.28
N GLY A 118 -14.70 -6.94 11.48
CA GLY A 118 -14.84 -7.92 10.39
C GLY A 118 -15.65 -7.42 9.20
N VAL A 119 -15.66 -6.10 8.96
CA VAL A 119 -16.33 -5.47 7.82
C VAL A 119 -15.40 -4.45 7.15
N GLY A 120 -15.63 -4.09 5.89
CA GLY A 120 -14.78 -3.13 5.16
C GLY A 120 -14.54 -1.80 5.91
N ALA A 121 -15.56 -1.26 6.57
CA ALA A 121 -15.44 -0.05 7.40
C ALA A 121 -14.52 -0.20 8.63
N SER A 122 -14.08 -1.41 8.95
CA SER A 122 -13.17 -1.71 10.07
C SER A 122 -11.71 -1.74 9.70
N LYS A 123 -11.36 -1.58 8.42
CA LYS A 123 -9.99 -1.66 7.93
C LYS A 123 -9.10 -0.62 8.59
N TRP A 124 -7.90 -1.01 9.01
CA TRP A 124 -6.82 -0.07 9.30
C TRP A 124 -6.07 0.31 8.01
N GLY A 125 -5.24 1.36 8.07
CA GLY A 125 -4.49 1.86 6.90
C GLY A 125 -4.92 3.27 6.51
N LEU A 126 -4.67 3.68 5.26
CA LEU A 126 -5.20 4.95 4.76
C LEU A 126 -6.63 4.72 4.25
N ARG A 127 -7.63 5.31 4.92
CA ARG A 127 -9.05 5.15 4.59
C ARG A 127 -9.65 6.32 3.82
N HIS A 128 -8.97 7.47 3.82
CA HIS A 128 -9.25 8.59 2.92
C HIS A 128 -7.93 8.99 2.29
N PHE A 129 -7.91 9.18 0.97
CA PHE A 129 -6.72 9.55 0.23
C PHE A 129 -7.09 10.38 -0.99
N ARG A 130 -6.55 11.59 -1.05
CA ARG A 130 -6.76 12.55 -2.12
C ARG A 130 -5.47 13.22 -2.53
N ALA A 131 -5.15 13.16 -3.81
CA ALA A 131 -4.16 14.06 -4.41
C ALA A 131 -4.76 15.46 -4.54
N LEU A 132 -4.07 16.47 -4.01
CA LEU A 132 -4.58 17.85 -4.01
C LEU A 132 -4.58 18.48 -5.41
N GLN A 133 -3.75 17.98 -6.33
CA GLN A 133 -3.63 18.50 -7.69
C GLN A 133 -4.90 18.33 -8.51
N ASP A 134 -5.60 17.20 -8.41
CA ASP A 134 -6.85 16.92 -9.11
C ASP A 134 -8.07 16.84 -8.17
N ASN A 135 -7.84 16.89 -6.86
CA ASN A 135 -8.85 16.93 -5.80
C ASN A 135 -9.85 15.75 -5.87
N VAL A 136 -9.39 14.59 -6.37
CA VAL A 136 -10.20 13.37 -6.41
C VAL A 136 -9.91 12.49 -5.19
N GLU A 137 -10.96 12.20 -4.44
CA GLU A 137 -10.95 11.25 -3.33
C GLU A 137 -10.97 9.83 -3.88
N LEU A 138 -9.92 9.04 -3.63
CA LEU A 138 -9.80 7.66 -4.11
C LEU A 138 -10.54 6.66 -3.21
N LEU A 139 -10.88 7.08 -1.99
CA LEU A 139 -11.51 6.27 -0.96
C LEU A 139 -12.68 7.02 -0.28
N PRO A 140 -13.72 7.42 -1.03
CA PRO A 140 -14.75 8.32 -0.51
C PRO A 140 -15.65 7.73 0.59
N SER A 141 -15.84 6.41 0.65
CA SER A 141 -16.70 5.80 1.68
C SER A 141 -15.97 5.46 2.97
N GLY A 142 -14.64 5.35 2.92
CA GLY A 142 -13.82 4.80 4.00
C GLY A 142 -13.95 3.28 4.17
N ASN A 143 -14.65 2.54 3.32
CA ASN A 143 -14.82 1.08 3.46
C ASN A 143 -13.67 0.26 2.86
N ASN A 144 -12.77 0.91 2.12
CA ASN A 144 -11.57 0.34 1.56
C ASN A 144 -10.35 1.06 2.14
N ALA A 145 -9.17 0.46 1.97
CA ALA A 145 -7.95 1.05 2.49
C ALA A 145 -6.75 0.81 1.58
N ILE A 146 -5.81 1.74 1.64
CA ILE A 146 -4.45 1.56 1.14
C ILE A 146 -3.60 0.99 2.27
N GLY A 147 -2.82 -0.04 1.94
CA GLY A 147 -1.78 -0.58 2.81
C GLY A 147 -2.14 -1.86 3.57
N GLY A 148 -3.29 -2.48 3.29
CA GLY A 148 -3.63 -3.79 3.85
C GLY A 148 -2.61 -4.88 3.48
N PHE A 149 -2.48 -5.92 4.32
CA PHE A 149 -1.76 -7.14 3.94
C PHE A 149 -2.57 -8.38 4.36
N TYR A 150 -2.45 -9.46 3.59
CA TYR A 150 -3.42 -10.54 3.55
C TYR A 150 -2.74 -11.91 3.65
N GLY A 151 -2.19 -12.42 2.55
CA GLY A 151 -1.52 -13.71 2.45
C GLY A 151 -0.20 -13.82 3.25
N PRO A 152 0.14 -15.03 3.73
CA PRO A 152 -0.66 -16.27 3.62
C PRO A 152 -1.79 -16.37 4.68
N PHE A 153 -2.11 -15.28 5.38
CA PHE A 153 -3.04 -15.29 6.51
C PHE A 153 -4.52 -15.25 6.08
N PHE A 154 -4.83 -14.67 4.91
CA PHE A 154 -6.17 -14.60 4.31
C PHE A 154 -6.39 -15.72 3.25
N THR A 155 -5.78 -16.89 3.44
CA THR A 155 -5.89 -18.02 2.49
C THR A 155 -7.11 -18.89 2.77
N PRO A 156 -7.61 -19.66 1.77
CA PRO A 156 -8.58 -20.73 2.02
C PRO A 156 -8.10 -21.74 3.07
N GLU A 157 -6.82 -22.11 3.01
CA GLU A 157 -6.16 -23.01 3.96
C GLU A 157 -6.21 -22.51 5.40
N ASN A 158 -6.08 -21.20 5.59
CA ASN A 158 -6.06 -20.57 6.89
C ASN A 158 -7.45 -20.08 7.36
N GLY A 159 -8.49 -20.24 6.53
CA GLY A 159 -9.87 -19.90 6.86
C GLY A 159 -10.22 -18.43 6.65
N LEU A 160 -9.67 -17.79 5.61
CA LEU A 160 -10.11 -16.49 5.07
C LEU A 160 -10.28 -15.40 6.15
N ILE A 161 -9.31 -15.32 7.07
CA ILE A 161 -9.24 -14.24 8.05
C ILE A 161 -8.56 -13.04 7.40
N ASN A 162 -9.28 -11.93 7.26
CA ASN A 162 -8.76 -10.69 6.68
C ASN A 162 -8.12 -9.81 7.78
N PRO A 163 -6.78 -9.74 7.91
CA PRO A 163 -6.14 -9.00 9.02
C PRO A 163 -6.49 -7.51 9.06
N PRO A 164 -6.60 -6.78 7.92
CA PRO A 164 -7.16 -5.43 7.86
C PRO A 164 -8.47 -5.24 8.65
N GLU A 165 -9.42 -6.16 8.52
CA GLU A 165 -10.77 -5.99 9.09
C GLU A 165 -10.93 -6.52 10.51
N HIS A 166 -10.02 -7.40 10.95
CA HIS A 166 -10.14 -8.15 12.21
C HIS A 166 -9.09 -7.79 13.27
N THR A 167 -8.21 -6.84 12.98
CA THR A 167 -7.16 -6.38 13.90
C THR A 167 -7.34 -4.90 14.22
N LEU A 168 -7.20 -4.55 15.50
CA LEU A 168 -6.97 -3.17 15.92
C LEU A 168 -5.46 -2.93 15.93
N VAL A 169 -4.99 -1.87 15.26
CA VAL A 169 -3.56 -1.52 15.25
C VAL A 169 -3.25 -0.40 16.23
N ASP A 170 -2.07 -0.50 16.84
CA ASP A 170 -1.44 0.61 17.55
C ASP A 170 -0.54 1.39 16.58
N ILE A 171 -0.47 2.71 16.73
CA ILE A 171 0.33 3.55 15.84
C ILE A 171 1.22 4.48 16.67
N GLU A 172 2.51 4.24 16.57
CA GLU A 172 3.59 4.96 17.23
C GLU A 172 4.09 6.11 16.35
N ILE A 173 4.28 7.29 16.92
CA ILE A 173 4.94 8.42 16.26
C ILE A 173 6.44 8.27 16.46
N LEU A 174 7.18 8.00 15.39
CA LEU A 174 8.64 7.90 15.41
C LEU A 174 9.31 9.23 15.07
N GLU A 175 8.77 9.95 14.10
CA GLU A 175 9.18 11.30 13.72
C GLU A 175 7.93 12.12 13.38
N GLU A 176 7.90 13.38 13.81
CA GLU A 176 6.86 14.33 13.43
C GLU A 176 7.42 15.74 13.38
N GLY A 177 7.21 16.42 12.26
CA GLY A 177 7.66 17.78 12.04
C GLY A 177 7.23 18.31 10.68
N PRO A 178 7.54 19.58 10.37
CA PRO A 178 7.02 20.26 9.18
C PRO A 178 7.46 19.64 7.85
N VAL A 179 8.56 18.88 7.81
CA VAL A 179 9.12 18.31 6.57
C VAL A 179 8.79 16.82 6.45
N TYR A 180 8.75 16.08 7.56
CA TYR A 180 8.71 14.63 7.53
C TYR A 180 7.98 14.03 8.73
N HIS A 181 7.12 13.07 8.43
CA HIS A 181 6.41 12.26 9.40
C HIS A 181 6.77 10.79 9.18
N HIS A 182 7.09 10.08 10.26
CA HIS A 182 7.31 8.64 10.28
C HIS A 182 6.45 8.01 11.37
N TYR A 183 5.52 7.16 10.94
CA TYR A 183 4.66 6.40 11.84
C TYR A 183 4.97 4.92 11.74
N ARG A 184 4.91 4.23 12.88
CA ARG A 184 4.99 2.77 12.93
C ARG A 184 3.68 2.20 13.44
N MET A 185 2.96 1.57 12.53
CA MET A 185 1.77 0.79 12.82
C MET A 185 2.18 -0.60 13.30
N ARG A 186 1.52 -1.14 14.33
CA ARG A 186 1.78 -2.47 14.88
C ARG A 186 0.48 -3.20 15.15
N GLY A 187 0.45 -4.50 14.89
CA GLY A 187 -0.71 -5.33 15.16
C GLY A 187 -0.36 -6.79 15.40
N ALA A 188 -1.33 -7.53 15.90
CA ALA A 188 -1.31 -8.99 15.93
C ALA A 188 -2.15 -9.52 14.77
N ILE A 189 -1.65 -10.55 14.11
CA ILE A 189 -2.38 -11.25 13.06
C ILE A 189 -3.37 -12.19 13.75
N PRO A 190 -4.67 -12.17 13.40
CA PRO A 190 -5.61 -13.05 14.06
C PRO A 190 -5.35 -14.51 13.68
N ASP A 191 -5.48 -15.41 14.66
CA ASP A 191 -5.16 -16.82 14.50
C ASP A 191 -6.17 -17.52 13.59
N GLY A 192 -5.65 -18.15 12.53
CA GLY A 192 -6.43 -18.97 11.61
C GLY A 192 -6.34 -20.47 11.87
N LEU A 193 -6.71 -21.21 10.84
CA LEU A 193 -6.78 -22.67 10.83
C LEU A 193 -5.41 -23.36 10.80
N LEU A 194 -4.34 -22.67 10.36
CA LEU A 194 -2.99 -23.21 10.25
C LEU A 194 -2.17 -22.91 11.51
N PRO A 195 -1.78 -23.92 12.31
CA PRO A 195 -1.05 -23.71 13.58
C PRO A 195 0.26 -22.95 13.42
N GLU A 196 0.99 -23.18 12.33
CA GLU A 196 2.29 -22.56 12.06
C GLU A 196 2.21 -21.05 11.77
N LEU A 197 1.02 -20.54 11.43
CA LEU A 197 0.75 -19.12 11.19
C LEU A 197 0.20 -18.39 12.42
N ARG A 198 0.01 -19.07 13.56
CA ARG A 198 -0.56 -18.48 14.77
C ARG A 198 0.43 -17.64 15.57
N GLY A 199 -0.10 -16.71 16.35
CA GLY A 199 0.65 -15.87 17.28
C GLY A 199 1.61 -14.88 16.62
N LYS A 200 1.42 -14.58 15.34
CA LYS A 200 2.29 -13.68 14.56
C LYS A 200 1.93 -12.23 14.79
N ARG A 201 2.94 -11.38 14.77
CA ARG A 201 2.82 -9.92 14.81
C ARG A 201 3.38 -9.30 13.55
N PHE A 202 2.97 -8.06 13.32
CA PHE A 202 3.50 -7.26 12.23
C PHE A 202 3.75 -5.82 12.67
N SER A 203 4.56 -5.14 11.86
CA SER A 203 4.67 -3.69 11.88
C SER A 203 4.75 -3.14 10.46
N ILE A 204 4.26 -1.92 10.27
CA ILE A 204 4.33 -1.19 9.01
C ILE A 204 4.90 0.19 9.31
N ASP A 205 6.04 0.49 8.72
CA ASP A 205 6.60 1.84 8.73
C ASP A 205 5.94 2.64 7.59
N TRP A 206 5.35 3.79 7.92
CA TRP A 206 4.75 4.75 6.98
C TRP A 206 5.52 6.06 7.03
N LYS A 207 5.89 6.58 5.86
CA LYS A 207 6.76 7.74 5.71
C LYS A 207 6.14 8.75 4.73
N PHE A 208 5.92 9.97 5.23
CA PHE A 208 5.34 11.08 4.46
C PHE A 208 6.26 12.29 4.52
N SER A 209 6.43 12.97 3.38
CA SER A 209 7.30 14.14 3.25
C SER A 209 6.56 15.33 2.66
N TRP A 210 6.97 16.54 3.05
CA TRP A 210 6.32 17.79 2.66
C TRP A 210 6.43 18.08 1.16
N ASN A 211 5.28 18.26 0.51
CA ASN A 211 5.11 18.49 -0.92
C ASN A 211 5.74 17.39 -1.80
N THR A 212 5.94 16.19 -1.29
CA THR A 212 6.45 15.07 -2.09
C THR A 212 5.28 14.32 -2.72
N PRO A 213 5.25 14.08 -4.05
CA PRO A 213 4.15 13.41 -4.74
C PRO A 213 4.20 11.88 -4.60
N TRP A 214 4.85 11.39 -3.55
CA TRP A 214 4.95 9.97 -3.21
C TRP A 214 5.12 9.78 -1.70
N PHE A 215 4.74 8.60 -1.22
CA PHE A 215 4.97 8.17 0.16
C PHE A 215 5.61 6.77 0.16
N GLN A 216 6.21 6.38 1.29
CA GLN A 216 6.85 5.07 1.42
C GLN A 216 6.22 4.27 2.54
N ARG A 217 6.14 2.95 2.32
CA ARG A 217 5.78 1.97 3.34
C ARG A 217 6.68 0.75 3.31
N ARG A 218 6.86 0.11 4.47
CA ARG A 218 7.63 -1.14 4.61
C ARG A 218 6.99 -2.04 5.66
N TYR A 219 6.77 -3.30 5.29
CA TYR A 219 6.11 -4.30 6.12
C TYR A 219 7.16 -5.20 6.76
N CYS A 220 7.05 -5.40 8.07
CA CYS A 220 7.81 -6.38 8.82
C CYS A 220 6.81 -7.33 9.51
N VAL A 221 7.00 -8.63 9.36
CA VAL A 221 6.14 -9.67 9.95
C VAL A 221 7.06 -10.67 10.65
N ASP A 222 6.63 -11.18 11.80
CA ASP A 222 7.35 -12.25 12.49
C ASP A 222 7.61 -13.44 11.54
N ASP A 223 8.75 -14.12 11.69
CA ASP A 223 9.12 -15.22 10.81
C ASP A 223 8.03 -16.31 10.75
N PHE A 224 7.70 -16.75 9.54
CA PHE A 224 6.75 -17.83 9.29
C PHE A 224 7.15 -18.67 8.08
N SER A 225 6.68 -19.92 8.08
CA SER A 225 6.74 -20.79 6.91
C SER A 225 5.51 -21.68 6.88
N THR A 226 4.89 -21.83 5.72
CA THR A 226 3.72 -22.69 5.49
C THR A 226 3.72 -23.21 4.05
N VAL A 227 2.68 -23.94 3.67
CA VAL A 227 2.47 -24.47 2.32
C VAL A 227 1.10 -24.04 1.83
N ILE A 228 1.06 -23.29 0.74
CA ILE A 228 -0.17 -22.88 0.04
C ILE A 228 -0.16 -23.50 -1.35
N ASN A 229 -1.23 -24.18 -1.74
CA ASN A 229 -1.29 -24.88 -3.03
C ASN A 229 -0.08 -25.82 -3.30
N GLY A 230 0.41 -26.51 -2.27
CA GLY A 230 1.61 -27.37 -2.39
C GLY A 230 2.94 -26.63 -2.61
N ARG A 231 2.93 -25.29 -2.60
CA ARG A 231 4.11 -24.43 -2.75
C ARG A 231 4.55 -23.92 -1.38
N SER A 232 5.86 -23.96 -1.12
CA SER A 232 6.42 -23.40 0.10
C SER A 232 6.28 -21.87 0.10
N VAL A 233 5.75 -21.34 1.19
CA VAL A 233 5.65 -19.91 1.44
C VAL A 233 6.42 -19.60 2.72
N THR A 234 7.50 -18.83 2.59
CA THR A 234 8.35 -18.42 3.72
C THR A 234 8.57 -16.92 3.63
N ASN A 235 8.13 -16.18 4.65
CA ASN A 235 8.29 -14.71 4.75
C ASN A 235 7.93 -13.95 3.47
N LYS A 236 6.84 -14.36 2.82
CA LYS A 236 6.24 -13.67 1.66
C LYS A 236 4.81 -13.31 2.00
N ILE A 237 4.41 -12.09 1.70
CA ILE A 237 3.09 -11.55 2.01
C ILE A 237 2.36 -11.09 0.76
N THR A 238 1.03 -11.03 0.87
CA THR A 238 0.20 -10.28 -0.06
C THR A 238 -0.03 -8.91 0.51
N VAL A 239 0.22 -7.85 -0.26
CA VAL A 239 -0.23 -6.49 0.06
C VAL A 239 -1.35 -6.09 -0.89
N GLY A 240 -2.23 -5.20 -0.45
CA GLY A 240 -3.33 -4.69 -1.28
C GLY A 240 -3.60 -3.22 -1.00
N ASP A 241 -3.75 -2.47 -2.08
CA ASP A 241 -4.28 -1.12 -2.12
C ASP A 241 -5.61 -1.19 -2.87
N GLU A 242 -6.69 -0.97 -2.13
CA GLU A 242 -8.05 -1.00 -2.66
C GLU A 242 -8.54 0.43 -2.89
N PHE A 243 -9.33 0.63 -3.94
CA PHE A 243 -9.90 1.93 -4.30
C PHE A 243 -11.35 1.79 -4.73
N GLU A 244 -12.09 2.89 -4.70
CA GLU A 244 -13.50 2.90 -5.11
C GLU A 244 -13.94 4.22 -5.76
N SER A 245 -14.66 4.12 -6.88
CA SER A 245 -15.33 5.26 -7.53
C SER A 245 -16.85 5.18 -7.54
N GLY A 246 -17.40 4.09 -6.98
CA GLY A 246 -18.82 3.77 -7.01
C GLY A 246 -19.31 3.25 -8.38
N PRO A 247 -20.58 2.80 -8.45
CA PRO A 247 -21.11 2.09 -9.61
C PRO A 247 -20.99 2.85 -10.93
N GLY A 248 -20.55 2.15 -11.98
CA GLY A 248 -20.44 2.66 -13.35
C GLY A 248 -19.19 3.48 -13.65
N LYS A 249 -18.30 3.69 -12.67
CA LYS A 249 -17.09 4.52 -12.78
C LYS A 249 -15.86 3.72 -12.38
N LEU A 250 -14.70 4.11 -12.92
CA LEU A 250 -13.39 3.60 -12.50
C LEU A 250 -12.48 4.77 -12.16
N LEU A 251 -11.68 4.62 -11.09
CA LEU A 251 -10.62 5.59 -10.75
C LEU A 251 -9.43 5.47 -11.69
N PHE A 252 -9.18 4.24 -12.17
CA PHE A 252 -8.14 3.84 -13.11
C PHE A 252 -8.74 2.84 -14.10
N ASP A 253 -8.48 3.02 -15.38
CA ASP A 253 -8.99 2.17 -16.46
C ASP A 253 -7.88 1.43 -17.21
N ARG A 254 -6.61 1.70 -16.88
CA ARG A 254 -5.44 1.06 -17.47
C ARG A 254 -4.50 0.54 -16.41
N PHE A 255 -3.87 -0.59 -16.69
CA PHE A 255 -2.74 -1.13 -15.93
C PHE A 255 -1.53 -1.35 -16.83
N ALA A 256 -0.32 -1.08 -16.33
CA ALA A 256 0.91 -1.46 -17.01
C ALA A 256 2.03 -1.85 -16.04
N ALA A 257 2.90 -2.76 -16.49
CA ALA A 257 4.16 -3.09 -15.85
C ALA A 257 5.35 -2.61 -16.70
N TYR A 258 6.47 -2.32 -16.03
CA TYR A 258 7.67 -1.80 -16.69
C TYR A 258 8.29 -2.86 -17.58
N GLY A 259 8.60 -2.51 -18.84
CA GLY A 259 9.08 -3.46 -19.84
C GLY A 259 8.00 -4.32 -20.49
N GLY A 260 6.73 -3.95 -20.34
CA GLY A 260 5.59 -4.66 -20.93
C GLY A 260 4.83 -5.51 -19.89
N THR A 261 3.56 -5.77 -20.16
CA THR A 261 2.69 -6.54 -19.26
C THR A 261 2.53 -7.96 -19.80
N ARG A 262 2.99 -8.94 -19.01
CA ARG A 262 2.71 -10.35 -19.22
C ARG A 262 1.66 -10.80 -18.20
N TYR A 263 0.51 -11.29 -18.63
CA TYR A 263 -0.61 -11.57 -17.71
C TYR A 263 -1.49 -12.75 -18.15
N ARG A 264 -2.30 -13.27 -17.22
CA ARG A 264 -3.45 -14.13 -17.49
C ARG A 264 -4.74 -13.39 -17.12
N ALA A 265 -5.81 -13.54 -17.89
CA ALA A 265 -7.11 -12.90 -17.63
C ALA A 265 -8.07 -13.85 -16.89
N GLY A 266 -9.05 -13.26 -16.19
CA GLY A 266 -10.08 -13.99 -15.45
C GLY A 266 -9.61 -14.45 -14.07
N ASP A 267 -10.55 -14.70 -13.17
CA ASP A 267 -10.30 -15.07 -11.76
C ASP A 267 -11.02 -16.38 -11.39
N PRO A 268 -10.40 -17.54 -11.71
CA PRO A 268 -11.01 -18.85 -11.47
C PRO A 268 -11.36 -19.11 -10.01
N TYR A 269 -10.62 -18.52 -9.07
CA TYR A 269 -10.91 -18.69 -7.65
C TYR A 269 -12.16 -17.93 -7.23
N ALA A 270 -12.31 -16.68 -7.66
CA ALA A 270 -13.51 -15.90 -7.35
C ALA A 270 -14.76 -16.63 -7.85
N GLU A 271 -14.72 -17.21 -9.05
CA GLU A 271 -15.81 -18.02 -9.58
C GLU A 271 -16.09 -19.28 -8.74
N GLU A 272 -15.06 -20.08 -8.41
CA GLU A 272 -15.24 -21.29 -7.60
C GLU A 272 -15.72 -20.98 -6.18
N LEU A 273 -15.28 -19.84 -5.61
CA LEU A 273 -15.74 -19.38 -4.31
C LEU A 273 -17.23 -19.00 -4.38
N VAL A 274 -17.65 -18.22 -5.37
CA VAL A 274 -19.07 -17.88 -5.59
C VAL A 274 -19.93 -19.14 -5.76
N ALA A 275 -19.48 -20.11 -6.56
CA ALA A 275 -20.17 -21.38 -6.74
C ALA A 275 -20.29 -22.17 -5.42
N MET A 276 -19.23 -22.17 -4.61
CA MET A 276 -19.24 -22.81 -3.30
C MET A 276 -20.16 -22.09 -2.32
N VAL A 277 -20.24 -20.75 -2.35
CA VAL A 277 -21.21 -19.99 -1.56
C VAL A 277 -22.63 -20.43 -1.86
N ALA A 278 -23.00 -20.46 -3.15
CA ALA A 278 -24.33 -20.88 -3.60
C ALA A 278 -24.64 -22.33 -3.15
N ASN A 279 -23.66 -23.22 -3.24
CA ASN A 279 -23.80 -24.59 -2.78
C ASN A 279 -23.99 -24.67 -1.25
N THR A 280 -23.23 -23.91 -0.45
CA THR A 280 -23.36 -23.91 1.00
C THR A 280 -24.73 -23.40 1.46
N VAL A 281 -25.17 -22.27 0.90
CA VAL A 281 -26.47 -21.66 1.21
C VAL A 281 -27.61 -22.67 1.05
N THR A 282 -27.52 -23.51 0.02
CA THR A 282 -28.54 -24.52 -0.33
C THR A 282 -28.38 -25.86 0.38
N THR A 283 -27.16 -26.31 0.65
CA THR A 283 -26.90 -27.69 1.10
C THR A 283 -26.47 -27.82 2.56
N SER A 284 -25.97 -26.74 3.18
CA SER A 284 -25.50 -26.83 4.56
C SER A 284 -26.66 -27.11 5.51
N GLU A 285 -26.47 -28.12 6.36
CA GLU A 285 -27.42 -28.48 7.42
C GLU A 285 -27.32 -27.55 8.63
N ASN A 286 -26.33 -26.65 8.68
CA ASN A 286 -26.17 -25.66 9.72
C ASN A 286 -27.45 -24.81 9.86
N GLN A 287 -27.93 -24.63 11.09
CA GLN A 287 -29.11 -23.82 11.43
C GLN A 287 -28.76 -22.75 12.49
N SER A 288 -27.48 -22.43 12.65
CA SER A 288 -27.08 -21.38 13.58
C SER A 288 -27.71 -20.04 13.17
N PRO A 289 -28.09 -19.18 14.13
CA PRO A 289 -28.70 -17.89 13.82
C PRO A 289 -27.86 -17.05 12.84
N LYS A 290 -26.53 -17.08 12.99
CA LYS A 290 -25.61 -16.35 12.12
C LYS A 290 -25.59 -16.89 10.69
N PHE A 291 -25.65 -18.21 10.53
CA PHE A 291 -25.75 -18.79 9.19
C PHE A 291 -27.09 -18.49 8.52
N THR A 292 -28.20 -18.49 9.29
CA THR A 292 -29.51 -18.06 8.78
C THR A 292 -29.47 -16.61 8.27
N GLU A 293 -28.83 -15.70 9.02
CA GLU A 293 -28.63 -14.31 8.59
C GLU A 293 -27.84 -14.21 7.27
N PHE A 294 -26.73 -14.95 7.16
CA PHE A 294 -25.94 -15.00 5.92
C PHE A 294 -26.76 -15.58 4.76
N ARG A 295 -27.52 -16.65 4.99
CA ARG A 295 -28.39 -17.29 3.99
C ARG A 295 -29.45 -16.30 3.47
N GLU A 296 -30.02 -15.47 4.34
CA GLU A 296 -30.96 -14.42 3.95
C GLU A 296 -30.29 -13.32 3.11
N GLN A 297 -29.12 -12.83 3.54
CA GLN A 297 -28.38 -11.80 2.79
C GLN A 297 -27.86 -12.32 1.44
N LEU A 298 -27.59 -13.61 1.33
CA LEU A 298 -27.12 -14.29 0.12
C LEU A 298 -28.27 -14.90 -0.70
N ALA A 299 -29.54 -14.66 -0.35
CA ALA A 299 -30.68 -15.15 -1.11
C ALA A 299 -30.73 -14.55 -2.52
N ASP A 300 -30.32 -13.29 -2.67
CA ASP A 300 -30.03 -12.65 -3.95
C ASP A 300 -28.53 -12.37 -4.09
N MET A 301 -27.78 -13.41 -4.47
CA MET A 301 -26.34 -13.31 -4.65
C MET A 301 -25.94 -12.22 -5.66
N ALA A 302 -26.75 -11.94 -6.69
CA ALA A 302 -26.40 -10.94 -7.69
C ALA A 302 -26.32 -9.51 -7.12
N SER A 303 -27.09 -9.24 -6.06
CA SER A 303 -27.14 -7.95 -5.37
C SER A 303 -26.35 -7.94 -4.06
N ALA A 304 -25.86 -9.09 -3.61
CA ALA A 304 -25.13 -9.24 -2.36
C ALA A 304 -23.77 -8.53 -2.39
N HIS A 305 -23.36 -8.00 -1.24
CA HIS A 305 -22.00 -7.45 -1.10
C HIS A 305 -21.00 -8.60 -1.22
N TRP A 306 -19.99 -8.44 -2.07
CA TRP A 306 -19.01 -9.48 -2.37
C TRP A 306 -18.27 -9.99 -1.13
N ASP A 307 -18.10 -9.14 -0.10
CA ASP A 307 -17.49 -9.55 1.18
C ASP A 307 -18.20 -10.73 1.85
N LEU A 308 -19.52 -10.85 1.68
CA LEU A 308 -20.28 -11.95 2.26
C LEU A 308 -19.79 -13.32 1.78
N TYR A 309 -19.21 -13.38 0.58
CA TYR A 309 -18.73 -14.63 -0.02
C TYR A 309 -17.57 -15.23 0.76
N TRP A 310 -16.55 -14.43 1.08
CA TRP A 310 -15.42 -14.92 1.85
C TRP A 310 -15.74 -14.94 3.36
N ARG A 311 -16.54 -13.98 3.87
CA ARG A 311 -16.92 -13.92 5.30
C ARG A 311 -17.72 -15.13 5.77
N MET A 312 -18.52 -15.74 4.90
CA MET A 312 -19.24 -16.98 5.24
C MET A 312 -18.28 -18.13 5.61
N PHE A 313 -17.07 -18.13 5.05
CA PHE A 313 -16.03 -19.12 5.32
C PHE A 313 -14.94 -18.59 6.26
N CYS A 314 -15.07 -17.36 6.77
CA CYS A 314 -14.11 -16.78 7.68
C CYS A 314 -14.15 -17.52 9.03
N ARG A 315 -13.01 -18.06 9.44
CA ARG A 315 -12.88 -18.81 10.70
C ARG A 315 -13.28 -17.97 11.91
N TRP A 316 -12.91 -16.69 11.91
CA TRP A 316 -13.20 -15.76 12.99
C TRP A 316 -14.69 -15.44 13.09
N GLU A 317 -15.37 -15.35 11.95
CA GLU A 317 -16.82 -15.06 11.90
C GLU A 317 -17.65 -16.25 12.43
N ASN A 318 -17.14 -17.47 12.36
CA ASN A 318 -17.79 -18.67 12.91
C ASN A 318 -19.25 -18.83 12.40
N VAL A 319 -19.47 -18.50 11.12
CA VAL A 319 -20.73 -18.73 10.41
C VAL A 319 -20.92 -20.24 10.18
N LEU A 320 -19.84 -20.91 9.78
CA LEU A 320 -19.74 -22.36 9.62
C LEU A 320 -18.76 -22.92 10.65
N ASP A 321 -18.87 -24.22 10.95
CA ASP A 321 -17.89 -24.90 11.80
C ASP A 321 -16.55 -25.13 11.05
N GLU A 322 -15.47 -25.41 11.79
CA GLU A 322 -14.15 -25.61 11.19
C GLU A 322 -14.11 -26.77 10.21
N ALA A 323 -14.87 -27.84 10.46
CA ALA A 323 -14.82 -29.04 9.63
C ALA A 323 -15.45 -28.76 8.27
N GLU A 324 -16.60 -28.09 8.25
CA GLU A 324 -17.31 -27.67 7.05
C GLU A 324 -16.51 -26.61 6.27
N ILE A 325 -15.90 -25.63 6.94
CA ILE A 325 -15.00 -24.66 6.29
C ILE A 325 -13.87 -25.40 5.55
N ARG A 326 -13.19 -26.34 6.23
CA ARG A 326 -12.07 -27.10 5.65
C ARG A 326 -12.52 -27.95 4.47
N GLU A 327 -13.65 -28.65 4.60
CA GLU A 327 -14.19 -29.48 3.53
C GLU A 327 -14.50 -28.65 2.29
N ARG A 328 -15.28 -27.58 2.45
CA ARG A 328 -15.76 -26.76 1.33
C ARG A 328 -14.63 -25.99 0.66
N LEU A 329 -13.76 -25.32 1.42
CA LEU A 329 -12.64 -24.58 0.87
C LEU A 329 -11.59 -25.50 0.22
N SER A 330 -11.47 -26.76 0.66
CA SER A 330 -10.59 -27.73 -0.02
C SER A 330 -11.03 -28.01 -1.46
N GLN A 331 -12.35 -28.00 -1.72
CA GLN A 331 -12.91 -28.20 -3.06
C GLN A 331 -12.67 -26.96 -3.94
N VAL A 332 -12.94 -25.76 -3.40
CA VAL A 332 -12.66 -24.48 -4.09
C VAL A 332 -11.21 -24.43 -4.52
N ARG A 333 -10.29 -24.65 -3.57
CA ARG A 333 -8.84 -24.64 -3.82
C ARG A 333 -8.45 -25.62 -4.93
N THR A 334 -8.89 -26.87 -4.83
CA THR A 334 -8.53 -27.92 -5.78
C THR A 334 -8.99 -27.58 -7.20
N ARG A 335 -10.20 -27.04 -7.35
CA ARG A 335 -10.75 -26.67 -8.65
C ARG A 335 -10.13 -25.39 -9.19
N ALA A 336 -10.03 -24.35 -8.37
CA ALA A 336 -9.47 -23.05 -8.75
C ALA A 336 -8.03 -23.18 -9.25
N HIS A 337 -7.18 -23.91 -8.52
CA HIS A 337 -5.78 -24.10 -8.94
C HIS A 337 -5.65 -24.94 -10.21
N ARG A 338 -6.48 -25.96 -10.38
CA ARG A 338 -6.51 -26.70 -11.64
C ARG A 338 -6.89 -25.79 -12.81
N ARG A 339 -7.95 -24.99 -12.64
CA ARG A 339 -8.45 -24.06 -13.66
C ARG A 339 -7.46 -22.94 -13.99
N ALA A 340 -6.77 -22.44 -12.97
CA ALA A 340 -5.71 -21.43 -13.11
C ALA A 340 -4.59 -21.87 -14.07
N ASP A 341 -4.26 -23.16 -14.06
CA ASP A 341 -3.14 -23.74 -14.81
C ASP A 341 -3.57 -24.58 -16.04
N LEU A 342 -4.84 -24.47 -16.45
CA LEU A 342 -5.32 -25.05 -17.71
C LEU A 342 -4.60 -24.43 -18.92
N THR A 343 -4.29 -25.25 -19.92
CA THR A 343 -3.55 -24.84 -21.13
C THR A 343 -4.28 -23.78 -21.95
N GLU A 344 -5.60 -23.74 -21.86
CA GLU A 344 -6.49 -22.80 -22.51
C GLU A 344 -6.35 -21.38 -21.94
N ARG A 345 -5.81 -21.23 -20.73
CA ARG A 345 -5.58 -19.94 -20.08
C ARG A 345 -4.15 -19.46 -20.36
N GLU A 346 -3.95 -19.06 -21.60
CA GLU A 346 -2.65 -18.65 -22.13
C GLU A 346 -2.12 -17.36 -21.46
N TRP A 347 -0.79 -17.25 -21.42
CA TRP A 347 -0.12 -15.99 -21.07
C TRP A 347 -0.20 -15.02 -22.23
N LEU A 348 -0.77 -13.85 -21.98
CA LEU A 348 -0.82 -12.73 -22.92
C LEU A 348 0.37 -11.81 -22.67
N LEU A 349 0.96 -11.27 -23.74
CA LEU A 349 2.08 -10.33 -23.69
C LEU A 349 1.70 -9.07 -24.48
N THR A 350 1.91 -7.90 -23.89
CA THR A 350 1.62 -6.62 -24.53
C THR A 350 2.58 -5.53 -24.03
N ASP A 351 3.05 -4.69 -24.95
CA ASP A 351 3.78 -3.46 -24.62
C ASP A 351 2.83 -2.29 -24.35
N SER A 352 1.56 -2.42 -24.76
CA SER A 352 0.50 -1.44 -24.49
C SER A 352 -0.13 -1.68 -23.10
N PRO A 353 -0.51 -0.60 -22.39
CA PRO A 353 -1.29 -0.70 -21.15
C PRO A 353 -2.59 -1.48 -21.34
N VAL A 354 -2.90 -2.36 -20.40
CA VAL A 354 -4.06 -3.28 -20.44
C VAL A 354 -5.32 -2.54 -20.00
N ASP A 355 -6.40 -2.64 -20.79
CA ASP A 355 -7.76 -2.28 -20.37
C ASP A 355 -8.33 -3.45 -19.54
N VAL A 356 -8.14 -3.42 -18.23
CA VAL A 356 -8.52 -4.53 -17.35
C VAL A 356 -10.04 -4.70 -17.31
N SER A 357 -10.79 -3.61 -17.41
CA SER A 357 -12.26 -3.65 -17.45
C SER A 357 -12.84 -4.34 -18.69
N ALA A 358 -12.03 -4.53 -19.73
CA ALA A 358 -12.42 -5.20 -20.97
C ALA A 358 -12.03 -6.68 -21.02
N VAL A 359 -11.30 -7.19 -20.03
CA VAL A 359 -10.91 -8.61 -19.97
C VAL A 359 -11.92 -9.45 -19.17
N ALA A 360 -11.76 -10.78 -19.23
CA ALA A 360 -12.57 -11.70 -18.42
C ALA A 360 -12.51 -11.35 -16.92
N ASP A 361 -13.67 -11.39 -16.27
CA ASP A 361 -13.91 -11.06 -14.84
C ASP A 361 -13.44 -9.68 -14.39
N GLU A 362 -13.09 -8.80 -15.34
CA GLU A 362 -12.48 -7.49 -15.09
C GLU A 362 -11.23 -7.62 -14.19
N THR A 363 -10.50 -8.74 -14.32
CA THR A 363 -9.35 -9.10 -13.49
C THR A 363 -8.23 -9.67 -14.36
N ILE A 364 -7.00 -9.23 -14.09
CA ILE A 364 -5.78 -9.85 -14.63
C ILE A 364 -4.82 -10.26 -13.52
N PHE A 365 -3.99 -11.25 -13.83
CA PHE A 365 -2.88 -11.70 -13.01
C PHE A 365 -1.53 -11.45 -13.71
N PRO A 366 -0.96 -10.25 -13.56
CA PRO A 366 0.35 -9.92 -14.10
C PRO A 366 1.47 -10.78 -13.49
N GLY A 367 2.48 -11.05 -14.32
CA GLY A 367 3.73 -11.66 -13.92
C GLY A 367 4.61 -10.72 -13.07
N PRO A 368 5.82 -11.19 -12.70
CA PRO A 368 6.70 -10.44 -11.82
C PRO A 368 7.09 -9.05 -12.32
N ALA A 369 6.90 -8.05 -11.46
CA ALA A 369 7.29 -6.67 -11.70
C ALA A 369 7.69 -5.98 -10.40
N SER A 370 8.66 -5.07 -10.48
CA SER A 370 9.01 -4.14 -9.40
C SER A 370 8.45 -2.73 -9.62
N LYS A 371 7.91 -2.45 -10.81
CA LYS A 371 7.41 -1.14 -11.23
C LYS A 371 6.11 -1.33 -11.99
N THR A 372 5.03 -0.82 -11.43
CA THR A 372 3.68 -0.93 -12.01
C THR A 372 2.94 0.39 -11.90
N VAL A 373 1.95 0.57 -12.77
CA VAL A 373 1.06 1.73 -12.74
C VAL A 373 -0.38 1.30 -12.99
N GLU A 374 -1.30 1.96 -12.30
CA GLU A 374 -2.70 2.06 -12.67
C GLU A 374 -2.99 3.53 -12.98
N TYR A 375 -3.69 3.81 -14.08
CA TYR A 375 -4.02 5.18 -14.44
C TYR A 375 -5.36 5.30 -15.13
N ASP A 376 -5.93 6.50 -15.07
CA ASP A 376 -7.10 6.92 -15.83
C ASP A 376 -6.66 7.60 -17.12
N SER A 377 -6.99 6.98 -18.25
CA SER A 377 -6.62 7.44 -19.59
C SER A 377 -7.17 8.83 -19.93
N ALA A 378 -8.29 9.24 -19.31
CA ALA A 378 -8.94 10.52 -19.59
C ALA A 378 -8.28 11.70 -18.87
N SER A 379 -7.99 11.56 -17.57
CA SER A 379 -7.41 12.65 -16.76
C SER A 379 -5.88 12.62 -16.68
N GLY A 380 -5.26 11.48 -17.02
CA GLY A 380 -3.84 11.23 -16.81
C GLY A 380 -3.44 10.99 -15.34
N ARG A 381 -4.42 10.93 -14.42
CA ARG A 381 -4.18 10.55 -13.02
C ARG A 381 -3.63 9.12 -12.98
N ALA A 382 -2.56 8.93 -12.24
CA ALA A 382 -1.88 7.65 -12.09
C ALA A 382 -1.50 7.40 -10.63
N MET A 383 -1.55 6.13 -10.25
CA MET A 383 -0.96 5.56 -9.04
C MET A 383 0.18 4.66 -9.49
N ILE A 384 1.40 4.96 -9.07
CA ILE A 384 2.63 4.26 -9.51
C ILE A 384 3.25 3.61 -8.29
N TRP A 385 3.57 2.33 -8.39
CA TRP A 385 4.24 1.59 -7.34
C TRP A 385 5.62 1.16 -7.79
N TRP A 386 6.60 1.41 -6.93
CA TRP A 386 7.91 0.78 -6.99
C TRP A 386 8.13 -0.08 -5.75
N THR A 387 8.58 -1.32 -5.94
CA THR A 387 8.97 -2.23 -4.88
C THR A 387 10.46 -2.57 -5.00
N SER A 388 11.21 -2.53 -3.89
CA SER A 388 12.67 -2.78 -3.90
C SER A 388 13.06 -4.23 -4.24
N ARG A 389 12.08 -5.14 -4.28
CA ARG A 389 12.16 -6.46 -4.92
C ARG A 389 10.93 -6.65 -5.80
N PRO A 390 11.05 -7.31 -6.95
CA PRO A 390 9.88 -7.63 -7.76
C PRO A 390 8.92 -8.50 -6.95
N SER A 391 7.64 -8.20 -7.04
CA SER A 391 6.58 -9.14 -6.66
C SER A 391 6.09 -9.80 -7.93
N GLY A 392 5.89 -11.11 -7.91
CA GLY A 392 4.96 -11.72 -8.86
C GLY A 392 3.58 -11.83 -8.27
N ALA A 393 2.74 -12.57 -8.99
CA ALA A 393 1.41 -12.95 -8.56
C ALA A 393 0.56 -11.74 -8.16
N PHE A 394 0.47 -10.75 -9.05
CA PHE A 394 -0.46 -9.65 -8.88
C PHE A 394 -1.89 -10.10 -9.16
N GLN A 395 -2.87 -9.49 -8.49
CA GLN A 395 -4.28 -9.48 -8.88
C GLN A 395 -4.68 -8.02 -9.05
N ILE A 396 -4.94 -7.66 -10.30
CA ILE A 396 -5.38 -6.32 -10.65
C ILE A 396 -6.85 -6.42 -11.06
N VAL A 397 -7.69 -5.65 -10.39
CA VAL A 397 -9.15 -5.66 -10.60
C VAL A 397 -9.59 -4.26 -10.98
N GLN A 398 -10.41 -4.13 -12.02
CA GLN A 398 -11.01 -2.86 -12.43
C GLN A 398 -12.48 -3.06 -12.79
N ARG A 399 -13.30 -3.33 -11.76
CA ARG A 399 -14.72 -3.69 -11.92
C ARG A 399 -15.60 -2.47 -12.06
N ARG A 400 -16.11 -2.21 -13.27
CA ARG A 400 -16.92 -1.01 -13.55
C ARG A 400 -18.28 -1.06 -12.85
N GLN A 401 -18.85 -2.26 -12.66
CA GLN A 401 -20.18 -2.40 -12.05
C GLN A 401 -20.22 -1.87 -10.60
N SER A 402 -19.22 -2.20 -9.80
CA SER A 402 -19.09 -1.72 -8.41
C SER A 402 -18.25 -0.44 -8.31
N GLY A 403 -17.39 -0.21 -9.29
CA GLY A 403 -16.34 0.80 -9.25
C GLY A 403 -15.18 0.44 -8.33
N TRP A 404 -15.03 -0.85 -7.99
CA TRP A 404 -13.92 -1.36 -7.20
C TRP A 404 -12.68 -1.53 -8.07
N VAL A 405 -11.57 -0.96 -7.60
CA VAL A 405 -10.26 -1.12 -8.21
C VAL A 405 -9.30 -1.65 -7.16
N ASN A 406 -8.42 -2.57 -7.55
CA ASN A 406 -7.44 -3.14 -6.64
C ASN A 406 -6.08 -3.27 -7.31
N TRP A 407 -5.06 -2.85 -6.59
CA TRP A 407 -3.69 -3.25 -6.81
C TRP A 407 -3.26 -4.16 -5.67
N GLY A 408 -2.95 -5.43 -5.94
CA GLY A 408 -2.44 -6.30 -4.90
C GLY A 408 -1.51 -7.39 -5.42
N SER A 409 -0.61 -7.86 -4.57
CA SER A 409 0.25 -9.04 -4.82
C SER A 409 -0.44 -10.34 -4.38
N ASN A 410 -1.75 -10.34 -4.54
CA ASN A 410 -2.62 -11.46 -4.22
C ASN A 410 -2.61 -12.34 -5.45
N GLY A 411 -1.80 -13.39 -5.52
CA GLY A 411 -1.75 -14.26 -6.71
C GLY A 411 -3.09 -14.86 -7.06
N GLU A 412 -3.13 -15.99 -7.76
CA GLU A 412 -4.41 -16.70 -7.97
C GLU A 412 -4.86 -17.46 -6.69
N ASN A 413 -4.79 -16.73 -5.56
CA ASN A 413 -5.56 -16.64 -4.32
C ASN A 413 -5.18 -17.62 -3.20
N GLU A 414 -4.02 -17.60 -2.55
CA GLU A 414 -3.15 -16.52 -2.10
C GLU A 414 -1.75 -17.13 -2.00
N CYS A 415 -1.08 -17.31 -3.13
CA CYS A 415 0.33 -17.65 -3.13
C CYS A 415 1.11 -16.33 -3.11
N PRO A 416 1.45 -15.76 -1.94
CA PRO A 416 2.13 -14.48 -1.89
C PRO A 416 3.54 -14.59 -2.47
N GLU A 417 3.96 -13.56 -3.19
CA GLU A 417 5.31 -13.50 -3.75
C GLU A 417 6.15 -12.32 -3.26
N LEU A 418 5.54 -11.28 -2.69
CA LEU A 418 6.27 -10.13 -2.17
C LEU A 418 7.00 -10.50 -0.88
N PRO A 419 8.34 -10.41 -0.82
CA PRO A 419 9.07 -10.67 0.43
C PRO A 419 8.74 -9.65 1.53
N VAL A 420 8.71 -10.11 2.77
CA VAL A 420 8.67 -9.22 3.94
C VAL A 420 9.92 -8.33 3.96
N GLY A 421 9.77 -7.08 4.40
CA GLY A 421 10.85 -6.11 4.52
C GLY A 421 11.18 -5.36 3.22
N VAL A 422 10.39 -5.53 2.16
CA VAL A 422 10.51 -4.75 0.93
C VAL A 422 10.02 -3.32 1.15
N ASP A 423 10.75 -2.36 0.58
CA ASP A 423 10.32 -0.97 0.52
C ASP A 423 9.34 -0.82 -0.64
N ILE A 424 8.19 -0.21 -0.37
CA ILE A 424 7.20 0.18 -1.37
C ILE A 424 7.13 1.70 -1.39
N LYS A 425 7.44 2.32 -2.52
CA LYS A 425 7.15 3.73 -2.76
C LYS A 425 5.97 3.85 -3.70
N THR A 426 5.02 4.71 -3.33
CA THR A 426 3.79 4.91 -4.09
C THR A 426 3.68 6.38 -4.46
N ALA A 427 3.73 6.68 -5.75
CA ALA A 427 3.50 8.02 -6.29
C ALA A 427 2.06 8.17 -6.77
N CYS A 428 1.46 9.33 -6.57
CA CYS A 428 0.13 9.64 -7.07
C CYS A 428 0.08 11.06 -7.62
N GLY A 429 -0.45 11.21 -8.83
CA GLY A 429 -0.54 12.50 -9.53
C GLY A 429 -0.83 12.32 -11.01
N ARG A 430 -0.72 13.38 -11.80
CA ARG A 430 -0.91 13.32 -13.26
C ARG A 430 0.34 12.80 -13.97
N PHE A 431 0.57 11.49 -13.86
CA PHE A 431 1.81 10.85 -14.33
C PHE A 431 1.61 9.83 -15.46
N ALA A 432 0.39 9.67 -16.02
CA ALA A 432 0.13 8.63 -17.02
C ALA A 432 1.10 8.65 -18.21
N GLU A 433 1.46 9.83 -18.72
CA GLU A 433 2.36 9.97 -19.88
C GLU A 433 3.84 9.71 -19.55
N ASN A 434 4.26 9.86 -18.30
CA ASN A 434 5.66 9.79 -17.88
C ASN A 434 5.91 8.83 -16.70
N TRP A 435 5.00 7.90 -16.46
CA TRP A 435 5.00 7.06 -15.26
C TRP A 435 6.29 6.24 -15.10
N MET A 436 6.88 5.79 -16.21
CA MET A 436 8.16 5.06 -16.19
C MET A 436 9.30 5.92 -15.64
N GLN A 437 9.35 7.20 -16.02
CA GLN A 437 10.36 8.14 -15.50
C GLN A 437 10.16 8.39 -14.01
N VAL A 438 8.90 8.49 -13.56
CA VAL A 438 8.58 8.60 -12.13
C VAL A 438 9.00 7.33 -11.39
N ALA A 439 8.70 6.15 -11.91
CA ALA A 439 9.09 4.87 -11.33
C ALA A 439 10.62 4.71 -11.22
N ASP A 440 11.37 5.15 -12.24
CA ASP A 440 12.84 5.17 -12.21
C ASP A 440 13.38 6.10 -11.11
N ARG A 441 12.72 7.24 -10.88
CA ARG A 441 13.06 8.18 -9.80
C ARG A 441 12.77 7.61 -8.42
N LEU A 442 11.66 6.88 -8.26
CA LEU A 442 11.33 6.20 -7.01
C LEU A 442 12.41 5.17 -6.65
N GLU A 443 12.88 4.42 -7.65
CA GLU A 443 13.94 3.42 -7.48
C GLU A 443 15.30 4.03 -7.15
N THR A 444 15.68 5.08 -7.87
CA THR A 444 17.04 5.62 -7.83
C THR A 444 17.08 6.92 -7.03
N PRO A 445 17.52 6.93 -5.76
CA PRO A 445 17.64 8.15 -4.99
C PRO A 445 18.82 9.02 -5.46
N PRO A 446 18.81 10.34 -5.19
CA PRO A 446 19.99 11.18 -5.36
C PRO A 446 21.18 10.73 -4.49
N VAL A 447 22.40 10.98 -4.98
CA VAL A 447 23.62 10.83 -4.19
C VAL A 447 23.81 12.06 -3.32
N VAL A 448 24.04 11.85 -2.01
CA VAL A 448 24.23 12.92 -1.02
C VAL A 448 25.65 12.85 -0.47
N ALA A 449 26.42 13.93 -0.64
CA ALA A 449 27.77 14.07 -0.10
C ALA A 449 27.81 15.24 0.89
N VAL A 450 28.42 15.01 2.07
CA VAL A 450 28.62 16.04 3.10
C VAL A 450 30.12 16.30 3.26
N SER A 451 30.53 17.56 3.18
CA SER A 451 31.90 17.99 3.40
C SER A 451 31.97 19.16 4.37
N GLN A 452 33.05 19.22 5.15
CA GLN A 452 33.30 20.32 6.07
C GLN A 452 34.08 21.43 5.35
N GLY A 453 33.60 22.66 5.41
CA GLY A 453 34.35 23.83 4.97
C GLY A 453 35.31 24.31 6.07
N GLU A 454 36.54 24.67 5.69
CA GLU A 454 37.43 25.41 6.58
C GLU A 454 36.83 26.80 6.86
N LYS A 455 36.91 27.26 8.12
CA LYS A 455 36.53 28.65 8.43
C LYS A 455 37.47 29.59 7.67
N PRO A 456 36.98 30.65 7.01
CA PRO A 456 37.84 31.67 6.44
C PRO A 456 38.71 32.34 7.51
#